data_AF-A0A1L3F4M2-F1
#
_entry.id   AF-A0A1L3F4M2-F1
#
_cell.length_a   1.000
_cell.length_b   1.000
_cell.length_c   1.000
_cell.angle_alpha   90.00
_cell.angle_beta   90.00
_cell.angle_gamma   90.00
#
_symmetry.space_group_name_H-M   'P 1'
#
loop_
_entity.id
_entity.type
_entity.pdbx_description
1 polymer ?
#
loop_
_entity_poly.entity_id
_entity_poly.type
_entity_poly.pdbx_seq_one_letter_code
_entity_poly.pdbx_strand_id
1 'polypeptide(L)'
;MMRASCLAMAALALMASRADAAIIDWQAELQRCRVLRQNVAPLLQAGEGISAVGRSNRSVRRCIWIQRIAVRKKIPGAEVW
;
A
#
# COMPACT_ATOMS: atom_id res chain seq x y z
N MET A 1 30.94 -11.18 -10.18
CA MET A 1 29.72 -11.21 -11.02
C MET A 1 28.43 -11.16 -10.20
N MET A 2 28.28 -11.98 -9.15
CA MET A 2 27.06 -12.08 -8.32
C MET A 2 26.54 -10.77 -7.69
N ARG A 3 27.44 -9.87 -7.26
CA ARG A 3 27.07 -8.57 -6.64
C ARG A 3 26.35 -7.62 -7.61
N ALA A 4 26.77 -7.57 -8.88
CA ALA A 4 26.16 -6.70 -9.89
C ALA A 4 24.76 -7.23 -10.27
N SER A 5 24.59 -8.55 -10.33
CA SER A 5 23.30 -9.19 -10.61
C SER A 5 22.27 -8.94 -9.50
N CYS A 6 22.68 -8.96 -8.22
CA CYS A 6 21.79 -8.62 -7.11
C CYS A 6 21.31 -7.16 -7.18
N LEU A 7 22.20 -6.23 -7.52
CA LEU A 7 21.85 -4.82 -7.69
C LEU A 7 20.91 -4.60 -8.89
N ALA A 8 21.15 -5.31 -10.00
CA ALA A 8 20.27 -5.26 -11.16
C ALA A 8 18.87 -5.80 -10.84
N MET A 9 18.76 -6.91 -10.10
CA MET A 9 17.47 -7.46 -9.66
C MET A 9 16.75 -6.52 -8.67
N ALA A 10 17.47 -5.90 -7.74
CA ALA A 10 16.90 -4.92 -6.83
C ALA A 10 16.38 -3.68 -7.59
N ALA A 11 17.12 -3.19 -8.57
CA ALA A 11 16.70 -2.08 -9.43
C ALA A 11 15.47 -2.46 -10.28
N LEU A 12 15.43 -3.66 -10.85
CA LEU A 12 14.27 -4.15 -11.61
C LEU A 12 13.04 -4.33 -10.71
N ALA A 13 13.19 -4.84 -9.49
CA ALA A 13 12.09 -4.94 -8.54
C ALA A 13 11.53 -3.56 -8.15
N LEU A 14 12.40 -2.57 -7.98
CA LEU A 14 12.01 -1.18 -7.73
C LEU A 14 11.31 -0.54 -8.93
N MET A 15 11.80 -0.78 -10.15
CA MET A 15 11.18 -0.27 -11.38
C MET A 15 9.86 -0.96 -11.71
N ALA A 16 9.75 -2.27 -11.50
CA ALA A 16 8.50 -3.01 -11.64
C ALA A 16 7.46 -2.54 -10.61
N SER A 17 7.88 -2.31 -9.35
CA SER A 17 7.01 -1.70 -8.34
C SER A 17 6.54 -0.29 -8.72
N ARG A 18 7.36 0.46 -9.48
CA ARG A 18 6.99 1.78 -10.04
C ARG A 18 6.10 1.66 -11.28
N ALA A 19 6.27 0.64 -12.11
CA ALA A 19 5.45 0.38 -13.30
C ALA A 19 4.03 -0.08 -12.91
N ASP A 20 3.91 -0.94 -11.90
CA ASP A 20 2.62 -1.27 -11.25
C ASP A 20 1.96 0.00 -10.69
N ALA A 21 2.78 0.94 -10.18
CA ALA A 21 2.31 2.24 -9.70
C ALA A 21 1.88 3.22 -10.81
N ALA A 22 2.20 2.94 -12.08
CA ALA A 22 1.86 3.79 -13.23
C ALA A 22 0.45 3.49 -13.78
N ILE A 23 -0.11 2.30 -13.51
CA ILE A 23 -1.47 1.90 -13.91
C ILE A 23 -2.26 1.45 -12.66
N ILE A 24 -2.25 2.28 -11.61
CA ILE A 24 -3.17 2.09 -10.49
C ILE A 24 -4.54 2.62 -10.94
N ASP A 25 -5.52 1.72 -11.06
CA ASP A 25 -6.92 2.13 -11.02
C ASP A 25 -7.22 2.65 -9.61
N TRP A 26 -7.07 3.95 -9.47
CA TRP A 26 -7.19 4.64 -8.19
C TRP A 26 -8.56 4.45 -7.56
N GLN A 27 -9.64 4.48 -8.34
CA GLN A 27 -10.98 4.38 -7.77
C GLN A 27 -11.27 2.96 -7.29
N ALA A 28 -10.90 1.95 -8.10
CA ALA A 28 -11.07 0.56 -7.68
C ALA A 28 -10.22 0.22 -6.44
N GLU A 29 -8.98 0.71 -6.38
CA GLU A 29 -8.07 0.42 -5.28
C GLU A 29 -8.44 1.18 -4.00
N LEU A 30 -8.85 2.45 -4.09
CA LEU A 30 -9.35 3.20 -2.94
C LEU A 30 -10.61 2.56 -2.35
N GLN A 31 -11.51 2.06 -3.20
CA GLN A 31 -12.70 1.34 -2.74
C GLN A 31 -12.33 0.02 -2.06
N ARG A 32 -11.40 -0.76 -2.63
CA ARG A 32 -10.86 -1.96 -1.97
C ARG A 32 -10.28 -1.64 -0.59
N CYS A 33 -9.54 -0.54 -0.48
CA CYS A 33 -8.95 -0.12 0.78
C CYS A 33 -9.98 0.37 1.80
N ARG A 34 -11.06 1.01 1.37
CA ARG A 34 -12.17 1.38 2.26
C ARG A 34 -12.86 0.14 2.84
N VAL A 35 -13.16 -0.85 2.01
CA VAL A 35 -13.75 -2.13 2.47
C VAL A 35 -12.81 -2.82 3.45
N LEU A 36 -11.51 -2.87 3.13
CA LEU A 36 -10.53 -3.45 4.03
C LEU A 36 -10.44 -2.70 5.36
N ARG A 37 -10.54 -1.36 5.35
CA ARG A 37 -10.57 -0.53 6.56
C ARG A 37 -11.75 -0.90 7.46
N GLN A 38 -12.93 -1.12 6.90
CA GLN A 38 -14.11 -1.55 7.66
C GLN A 38 -13.88 -2.92 8.32
N ASN A 39 -13.23 -3.85 7.62
CA ASN A 39 -12.93 -5.18 8.16
C ASN A 39 -11.91 -5.15 9.30
N VAL A 40 -10.96 -4.21 9.28
CA VAL A 40 -9.96 -4.07 10.36
C VAL A 40 -10.34 -3.04 11.42
N ALA A 41 -11.43 -2.29 11.23
CA ALA A 41 -11.91 -1.30 12.18
C ALA A 41 -12.08 -1.86 13.61
N PRO A 42 -12.56 -3.10 13.82
CA PRO A 42 -12.62 -3.68 15.16
C PRO A 42 -11.26 -3.83 15.83
N LEU A 43 -10.21 -4.21 15.07
CA LEU A 43 -8.84 -4.31 15.58
C LEU A 43 -8.29 -2.95 15.98
N LEU A 44 -8.56 -1.93 15.15
CA LEU A 44 -8.15 -0.56 15.44
C LEU A 44 -8.89 0.00 16.66
N GLN A 45 -10.18 -0.31 16.82
CA GLN A 45 -10.98 0.05 17.99
C GLN A 45 -10.53 -0.69 19.26
N ALA A 46 -10.04 -1.92 19.12
CA ALA A 46 -9.41 -2.68 20.20
C ALA A 46 -8.02 -2.14 20.61
N GLY A 47 -7.55 -1.05 19.98
CA GLY A 47 -6.29 -0.39 20.30
C GLY A 47 -5.09 -0.97 19.55
N GLU A 48 -5.28 -1.89 18.60
CA GLU A 48 -4.19 -2.30 17.73
C GLU A 48 -3.77 -1.11 16.84
N GLY A 49 -2.52 -0.68 16.96
CA GLY A 49 -2.00 0.37 16.10
C GLY A 49 -2.01 -0.06 14.63
N ILE A 50 -2.30 0.87 13.71
CA ILE A 50 -2.31 0.63 12.26
C ILE A 50 -1.00 -0.02 11.76
N SER A 51 0.13 0.32 12.38
CA SER A 51 1.44 -0.28 12.09
C SER A 51 1.57 -1.75 12.52
N ALA A 52 0.86 -2.18 13.56
CA ALA A 52 0.80 -3.57 14.00
C ALA A 52 -0.10 -4.39 13.06
N VAL A 53 -1.31 -3.87 12.76
CA VAL A 53 -2.24 -4.48 11.81
C VAL A 53 -1.61 -4.59 10.40
N GLY A 54 -0.88 -3.57 9.95
CA GLY A 54 -0.16 -3.62 8.67
C GLY A 54 1.06 -4.55 8.67
N ARG A 55 1.59 -4.92 9.84
CA ARG A 55 2.65 -5.93 9.93
C ARG A 55 2.08 -7.33 9.74
N SER A 56 0.95 -7.63 10.36
CA SER A 56 0.26 -8.93 10.28
C SER A 56 -0.54 -9.13 8.99
N ASN A 57 -0.94 -8.06 8.30
CA ASN A 57 -1.75 -8.14 7.10
C ASN A 57 -1.12 -7.40 5.89
N ARG A 58 -0.70 -8.16 4.88
CA ARG A 58 -0.09 -7.62 3.64
C ARG A 58 -1.03 -6.69 2.88
N SER A 59 -2.32 -6.99 2.84
CA SER A 59 -3.33 -6.16 2.18
C SER A 59 -3.47 -4.81 2.89
N VAL A 60 -3.42 -4.81 4.22
CA VAL A 60 -3.44 -3.57 5.02
C VAL A 60 -2.19 -2.72 4.74
N ARG A 61 -1.01 -3.35 4.71
CA ARG A 61 0.24 -2.67 4.36
C ARG A 61 0.17 -2.01 2.98
N ARG A 62 -0.37 -2.73 1.99
CA ARG A 62 -0.59 -2.20 0.64
C ARG A 62 -1.54 -1.00 0.68
N CYS A 63 -2.67 -1.11 1.38
CA CYS A 63 -3.63 0.00 1.49
C CYS A 63 -3.06 1.24 2.18
N ILE A 64 -2.24 1.10 3.22
CA ILE A 64 -1.53 2.23 3.84
C ILE A 64 -0.62 2.90 2.81
N TRP A 65 0.15 2.13 2.04
CA TRP A 65 1.03 2.68 1.01
C TRP A 65 0.24 3.39 -0.10
N ILE A 66 -0.84 2.78 -0.59
CA ILE A 66 -1.68 3.35 -1.66
C ILE A 66 -2.36 4.63 -1.20
N GLN A 67 -2.95 4.65 0.00
CA GLN A 67 -3.55 5.85 0.57
C GLN A 67 -2.50 6.98 0.73
N ARG A 68 -1.29 6.66 1.19
CA ARG A 68 -0.19 7.64 1.27
C ARG A 68 0.24 8.19 -0.09
N ILE A 69 0.19 7.39 -1.16
CA ILE A 69 0.47 7.88 -2.51
C ILE A 69 -0.72 8.70 -3.03
N ALA A 70 -1.95 8.22 -2.82
CA ALA A 70 -3.18 8.89 -3.24
C ALA A 70 -3.32 10.28 -2.63
N VAL A 71 -3.05 10.44 -1.32
CA VAL A 71 -3.00 11.74 -0.62
C VAL A 71 -1.95 12.65 -1.24
N ARG A 72 -0.73 12.15 -1.46
CA ARG A 72 0.36 12.94 -2.09
C ARG A 72 0.02 13.38 -3.52
N LYS A 73 -0.70 12.54 -4.27
CA LYS A 73 -1.17 12.83 -5.62
C LYS A 73 -2.51 13.58 -5.66
N LYS A 74 -3.10 13.92 -4.50
CA LYS A 74 -4.41 14.57 -4.35
C LYS A 74 -5.54 13.85 -5.10
N ILE A 75 -5.51 12.52 -5.10
CA ILE A 75 -6.54 11.69 -5.72
C ILE A 75 -7.84 11.83 -4.89
N PRO A 76 -9.00 12.11 -5.53
CA PRO A 76 -10.29 12.15 -4.83
C PRO A 76 -10.62 10.82 -4.16
N GLY A 77 -11.08 10.86 -2.91
CA GLY A 77 -11.40 9.67 -2.11
C GLY A 77 -10.22 9.09 -1.32
N ALA A 78 -9.05 9.72 -1.36
CA ALA A 78 -7.93 9.34 -0.49
C ALA A 78 -8.23 9.63 0.99
N GLU A 79 -7.93 8.68 1.87
CA GLU A 79 -8.17 8.75 3.31
C GLU A 79 -6.84 8.67 4.08
N VAL A 80 -6.73 9.39 5.19
CA VAL A 80 -5.57 9.30 6.08
C VAL A 80 -5.73 8.08 6.99
N TRP A 81 -4.73 7.20 6.93
CA TRP A 81 -4.53 6.06 7.84
C TRP A 81 -3.48 6.42 8.88
#